data_AF-A0A6P1D7Q4-F1
#
_entry.id   AF-A0A6P1D7Q4-F1
#
_cell.length_a   1.000
_cell.length_b   1.000
_cell.length_c   1.000
_cell.angle_alpha   90.00
_cell.angle_beta   90.00
_cell.angle_gamma   90.00
#
_symmetry.space_group_name_H-M   'P 1'
#
loop_
_entity.id
_entity.type
_entity.pdbx_description
1 polymer ?
#
loop_
_entity_poly.entity_id
_entity_poly.type
_entity_poly.pdbx_seq_one_letter_code
_entity_poly.pdbx_strand_id
1 'polypeptide(L)'
;MVSEAKLRSALAVLADDADSTVDHYSAACALESFGVAIRVHADDVDCLDRGYESLLATAAEIAGGAVTITNVRLVEDDDDVEESRLERLEFERNGTLVSIVAEHYADGYYDHTAACEAIAATADDDDPRSWRIVDFERAPNRGYDSIIALATPEQAQALGEHLGFTLT
;
A
#
# COMPACT_ATOMS: atom_id res chain seq x y z
N MET A 1 -9.00 -2.33 15.33
CA MET A 1 -9.44 -1.08 16.00
C MET A 1 -8.18 -0.33 16.42
N VAL A 2 -8.04 0.95 16.08
CA VAL A 2 -6.83 1.74 16.42
C VAL A 2 -6.75 1.94 17.92
N SER A 3 -5.58 1.69 18.53
CA SER A 3 -5.40 1.86 19.97
C SER A 3 -5.34 3.34 20.35
N GLU A 4 -5.71 3.68 21.59
CA GLU A 4 -5.65 5.07 22.08
C GLU A 4 -4.22 5.65 22.00
N ALA A 5 -3.21 4.82 22.28
CA ALA A 5 -1.80 5.23 22.15
C ALA A 5 -1.44 5.56 20.70
N LYS A 6 -1.88 4.75 19.73
CA LYS A 6 -1.65 4.99 18.30
C LYS A 6 -2.41 6.24 17.83
N LEU A 7 -3.65 6.44 18.28
CA LEU A 7 -4.43 7.64 18.02
C LEU A 7 -3.70 8.90 18.51
N ARG A 8 -3.25 8.92 19.78
CA ARG A 8 -2.50 10.07 20.32
C ARG A 8 -1.19 10.32 19.58
N SER A 9 -0.48 9.26 19.22
CA SER A 9 0.76 9.37 18.44
C SER A 9 0.51 9.96 17.06
N ALA A 10 -0.53 9.50 16.35
CA ALA A 10 -0.90 10.03 15.04
C ALA A 10 -1.30 11.51 15.13
N LEU A 11 -2.12 11.87 16.11
CA LEU A 11 -2.52 13.26 16.33
C LEU A 11 -1.35 14.17 16.68
N ALA A 12 -0.34 13.68 17.39
CA ALA A 12 0.86 14.45 17.68
C ALA A 12 1.69 14.74 16.43
N VAL A 13 1.80 13.77 15.50
CA VAL A 13 2.48 13.97 14.21
C VAL A 13 1.73 14.99 13.36
N LEU A 14 0.40 14.89 13.31
CA LEU A 14 -0.45 15.77 12.51
C LEU A 14 -0.67 17.15 13.16
N ALA A 15 -0.23 17.37 14.40
CA ALA A 15 -0.43 18.63 15.11
C ALA A 15 0.32 19.80 14.45
N ASP A 16 1.46 19.51 13.82
CA ASP A 16 2.25 20.53 13.12
C ASP A 16 1.53 21.09 11.89
N ASP A 17 0.56 20.35 11.35
CA ASP A 17 -0.26 20.74 10.20
C ASP A 17 -1.64 21.29 10.60
N ALA A 18 -1.93 21.47 11.89
CA ALA A 18 -3.27 21.78 12.38
C ALA A 18 -3.85 23.12 11.87
N ASP A 19 -3.00 24.08 11.53
CA ASP A 19 -3.39 25.38 10.98
C ASP A 19 -3.36 25.43 9.44
N SER A 20 -3.04 24.30 8.80
CA SER A 20 -2.96 24.19 7.34
C SER A 20 -4.25 23.63 6.73
N THR A 21 -4.55 24.04 5.50
CA THR A 21 -5.62 23.42 4.72
C THR A 21 -5.14 22.06 4.25
N VAL A 22 -5.75 20.98 4.76
CA VAL A 22 -5.43 19.61 4.36
C VAL A 22 -6.17 19.30 3.05
N ASP A 23 -5.42 19.05 1.97
CA ASP A 23 -6.00 18.54 0.71
C ASP A 23 -6.37 17.04 0.83
N HIS A 24 -7.21 16.52 -0.08
CA HIS A 24 -7.66 15.12 -0.04
C HIS A 24 -6.50 14.11 -0.08
N TYR A 25 -5.42 14.43 -0.79
CA TYR A 25 -4.24 13.56 -0.84
C TYR A 25 -3.52 13.50 0.51
N SER A 26 -3.35 14.65 1.17
CA SER A 26 -2.74 14.75 2.50
C SER A 26 -3.59 14.04 3.53
N ALA A 27 -4.92 14.16 3.44
CA ALA A 27 -5.85 13.41 4.27
C ALA A 27 -5.74 11.89 4.04
N ALA A 28 -5.58 11.43 2.80
CA ALA A 28 -5.37 10.02 2.49
C ALA A 28 -4.03 9.52 3.06
N CYS A 29 -2.94 10.29 2.90
CA CYS A 29 -1.63 9.96 3.46
C CYS A 29 -1.68 9.83 4.99
N ALA A 30 -2.49 10.65 5.67
CA ALA A 30 -2.63 10.59 7.13
C ALA A 30 -3.13 9.23 7.64
N LEU A 31 -3.85 8.44 6.83
CA LEU A 31 -4.33 7.10 7.21
C LEU A 31 -3.18 6.15 7.59
N GLU A 32 -2.00 6.31 6.99
CA GLU A 32 -0.80 5.54 7.33
C GLU A 32 -0.34 5.83 8.77
N SER A 33 -0.43 7.08 9.21
CA SER A 33 -0.08 7.48 10.58
C SER A 33 -0.99 6.81 11.63
N PHE A 34 -2.24 6.53 11.28
CA PHE A 34 -3.16 5.76 12.13
C PHE A 34 -2.90 4.26 12.11
N GLY A 35 -2.00 3.77 11.25
CA GLY A 35 -1.65 2.36 11.12
C GLY A 35 -2.75 1.53 10.48
N VAL A 36 -3.53 2.13 9.57
CA VAL A 36 -4.62 1.45 8.84
C VAL A 36 -4.41 1.47 7.34
N ALA A 37 -3.34 2.10 6.85
CA ALA A 37 -3.03 2.18 5.44
C ALA A 37 -1.53 2.03 5.20
N ILE A 38 -1.20 1.73 3.96
CA ILE A 38 0.15 1.68 3.42
C ILE A 38 0.24 2.65 2.26
N ARG A 39 1.41 3.26 2.14
CA ARG A 39 1.77 4.13 1.04
C ARG A 39 2.73 3.40 0.09
N VAL A 40 2.31 3.23 -1.17
CA VAL A 40 3.21 2.83 -2.25
C VAL A 40 3.74 4.12 -2.88
N HIS A 41 5.00 4.42 -2.57
CA HIS A 41 5.66 5.64 -3.02
C HIS A 41 5.82 5.69 -4.54
N ALA A 42 5.52 6.84 -5.14
CA ALA A 42 5.78 7.13 -6.55
C ALA A 42 7.20 7.64 -6.82
N ASP A 43 7.96 7.92 -5.75
CA ASP A 43 9.38 8.29 -5.82
C ASP A 43 10.27 7.04 -5.96
N ASP A 44 11.55 7.27 -6.26
CA ASP A 44 12.52 6.21 -6.45
C ASP A 44 12.83 5.46 -5.14
N VAL A 45 13.06 4.15 -5.28
CA VAL A 45 13.50 3.26 -4.23
C VAL A 45 14.90 2.75 -4.52
N ASP A 46 15.75 2.76 -3.50
CA ASP A 46 17.15 2.37 -3.61
C ASP A 46 17.35 0.92 -4.10
N CYS A 47 16.40 0.03 -3.75
CA CYS A 47 16.45 -1.38 -4.11
C CYS A 47 15.03 -1.97 -4.13
N LEU A 48 14.55 -2.36 -5.31
CA LEU A 48 13.18 -2.83 -5.51
C LEU A 48 12.86 -4.09 -4.69
N ASP A 49 13.74 -5.09 -4.69
CA ASP A 49 13.52 -6.33 -3.91
C ASP A 49 13.32 -6.06 -2.42
N ARG A 50 14.22 -5.27 -1.82
CA ARG A 50 14.13 -4.88 -0.41
C ARG A 50 12.95 -3.94 -0.16
N GLY A 51 12.61 -3.12 -1.14
CA GLY A 51 11.43 -2.28 -1.13
C GLY A 51 10.15 -3.09 -0.99
N TYR A 52 9.94 -4.05 -1.91
CA TYR A 52 8.79 -4.96 -1.85
C TYR A 52 8.79 -5.79 -0.56
N GLU A 53 9.95 -6.29 -0.13
CA GLU A 53 10.05 -7.03 1.14
C GLU A 53 9.57 -6.18 2.33
N SER A 54 10.07 -4.95 2.46
CA SER A 54 9.67 -4.03 3.52
C SER A 54 8.19 -3.63 3.42
N LEU A 55 7.70 -3.42 2.21
CA LEU A 55 6.31 -3.06 1.93
C LEU A 55 5.35 -4.16 2.39
N LEU A 56 5.64 -5.41 2.00
CA LEU A 56 4.81 -6.57 2.35
C LEU A 56 4.92 -6.96 3.82
N ALA A 57 6.09 -6.80 4.44
CA ALA A 57 6.25 -7.00 5.88
C ALA A 57 5.38 -6.01 6.68
N THR A 58 5.40 -4.73 6.29
CA THR A 58 4.56 -3.70 6.90
C THR A 58 3.07 -4.00 6.69
N ALA A 59 2.69 -4.48 5.50
CA ALA A 59 1.32 -4.87 5.19
C ALA A 59 0.83 -6.02 6.06
N ALA A 60 1.63 -7.08 6.18
CA ALA A 60 1.30 -8.21 7.03
C ALA A 60 1.17 -7.80 8.50
N GLU A 61 2.00 -6.87 8.99
CA GLU A 61 1.89 -6.34 10.36
C GLU A 61 0.57 -5.58 10.56
N ILE A 62 0.19 -4.69 9.64
CA ILE A 62 -1.09 -3.94 9.70
C ILE A 62 -2.29 -4.89 9.61
N ALA A 63 -2.18 -5.95 8.81
CA ALA A 63 -3.18 -7.01 8.71
C ALA A 63 -3.31 -7.84 9.99
N GLY A 64 -2.43 -7.68 10.96
CA GLY A 64 -2.48 -8.38 12.26
C GLY A 64 -1.58 -9.61 12.33
N GLY A 65 -0.73 -9.83 11.32
CA GLY A 65 0.33 -10.85 11.35
C GLY A 65 -0.13 -12.30 11.22
N ALA A 66 -1.40 -12.54 10.85
CA ALA A 66 -1.93 -13.89 10.63
C ALA A 66 -1.38 -14.53 9.34
N VAL A 67 -1.09 -13.71 8.33
CA VAL A 67 -0.44 -14.13 7.09
C VAL A 67 1.07 -13.91 7.19
N THR A 68 1.84 -14.96 6.89
CA THR A 68 3.30 -14.89 6.78
C THR A 68 3.70 -14.69 5.32
N ILE A 69 4.49 -13.64 5.06
CA ILE A 69 5.10 -13.37 3.77
C ILE A 69 6.61 -13.64 3.86
N THR A 70 7.14 -14.43 2.94
CA THR A 70 8.57 -14.77 2.89
C THR A 70 9.06 -14.89 1.44
N ASN A 71 10.39 -14.97 1.25
CA ASN A 71 11.02 -15.22 -0.06
C ASN A 71 10.60 -14.21 -1.15
N VAL A 72 10.45 -12.94 -0.77
CA VAL A 72 10.11 -11.85 -1.69
C VAL A 72 11.28 -11.60 -2.64
N ARG A 73 11.02 -11.60 -3.95
CA ARG A 73 12.02 -11.36 -5.00
C ARG A 73 11.37 -10.95 -6.31
N LEU A 74 12.11 -10.23 -7.14
CA LEU A 74 11.81 -10.04 -8.55
C LEU A 74 12.54 -11.08 -9.39
N VAL A 75 11.84 -11.64 -10.36
CA VAL A 75 12.35 -12.63 -11.31
C VAL A 75 12.17 -12.09 -12.72
N GLU A 76 13.27 -11.85 -13.42
CA GLU A 76 13.26 -11.43 -14.83
C GLU A 76 12.60 -12.51 -15.70
N ASP A 77 11.76 -12.10 -16.67
CA ASP A 77 11.23 -13.02 -17.67
C ASP A 77 12.24 -13.14 -18.83
N ASP A 78 12.74 -14.37 -19.09
CA ASP A 78 13.81 -14.63 -20.07
C ASP A 78 13.38 -14.34 -21.53
N ASP A 79 12.09 -14.11 -21.78
CA ASP A 79 11.49 -13.91 -23.12
C ASP A 79 11.32 -12.43 -23.53
N ASP A 80 11.80 -11.49 -22.72
CA ASP A 80 11.47 -10.07 -22.93
C ASP A 80 12.27 -9.35 -24.03
N VAL A 81 11.52 -8.60 -24.84
CA VAL A 81 12.00 -7.85 -26.00
C VAL A 81 12.33 -6.43 -25.54
N GLU A 82 13.59 -6.01 -25.74
CA GLU A 82 14.35 -4.78 -25.36
C GLU A 82 13.69 -3.47 -24.83
N GLU A 83 12.37 -3.31 -24.73
CA GLU A 83 11.72 -2.06 -24.31
C GLU A 83 10.74 -2.16 -23.11
N SER A 84 10.39 -3.36 -22.63
CA SER A 84 9.69 -3.56 -21.34
C SER A 84 10.52 -4.44 -20.41
N ARG A 85 10.74 -4.02 -19.17
CA ARG A 85 11.22 -4.90 -18.09
C ARG A 85 9.99 -5.52 -17.43
N LEU A 86 9.43 -6.55 -18.05
CA LEU A 86 8.43 -7.40 -17.40
C LEU A 86 9.19 -8.33 -16.46
N GLU A 87 8.91 -8.16 -15.17
CA GLU A 87 9.44 -9.00 -14.12
C GLU A 87 8.26 -9.67 -13.40
N ARG A 88 8.54 -10.73 -12.66
CA ARG A 88 7.57 -11.37 -11.78
C ARG A 88 7.93 -11.10 -10.35
N LEU A 89 7.04 -10.42 -9.63
CA LEU A 89 7.11 -10.32 -8.18
C LEU A 89 6.65 -11.64 -7.58
N GLU A 90 7.60 -12.39 -7.03
CA GLU A 90 7.36 -13.67 -6.36
C GLU A 90 7.53 -13.55 -4.86
N PHE A 91 6.65 -14.22 -4.12
CA PHE A 91 6.77 -14.40 -2.67
C PHE A 91 5.95 -15.61 -2.21
N GLU A 92 6.17 -16.06 -0.98
CA GLU A 92 5.39 -17.12 -0.36
C GLU A 92 4.39 -16.54 0.65
N ARG A 93 3.09 -16.76 0.40
CA ARG A 93 1.99 -16.52 1.35
C ARG A 93 1.73 -17.82 2.10
N ASN A 94 2.05 -17.86 3.39
CA ASN A 94 1.90 -19.07 4.23
C ASN A 94 2.54 -20.32 3.58
N GLY A 95 3.72 -20.16 2.96
CA GLY A 95 4.45 -21.23 2.26
C GLY A 95 3.90 -21.59 0.87
N THR A 96 2.90 -20.86 0.36
CA THR A 96 2.37 -21.03 -1.00
C THR A 96 2.89 -19.91 -1.90
N LEU A 97 3.48 -20.28 -3.03
CA LEU A 97 4.00 -19.31 -4.01
C LEU A 97 2.86 -18.44 -4.58
N VAL A 98 3.07 -17.14 -4.52
CA VAL A 98 2.33 -16.10 -5.23
C VAL A 98 3.28 -15.48 -6.24
N SER A 99 2.79 -15.22 -7.45
CA SER A 99 3.59 -14.71 -8.56
C SER A 99 2.74 -13.73 -9.35
N ILE A 100 3.12 -12.45 -9.30
CA ILE A 100 2.39 -11.32 -9.88
C ILE A 100 3.27 -10.70 -10.97
N VAL A 101 2.68 -10.34 -12.11
CA VAL A 101 3.39 -9.63 -13.17
C VAL A 101 3.64 -8.19 -12.70
N ALA A 102 4.88 -7.72 -12.83
CA ALA A 102 5.29 -6.36 -12.53
C ALA A 102 5.90 -5.73 -13.79
N GLU A 103 5.32 -4.63 -14.24
CA GLU A 103 5.75 -3.83 -15.38
C GLU A 103 6.57 -2.64 -14.89
N HIS A 104 7.87 -2.86 -14.67
CA HIS A 104 8.76 -1.78 -14.24
C HIS A 104 9.19 -0.93 -15.45
N TYR A 105 8.48 0.17 -15.67
CA TYR A 105 8.78 1.12 -16.75
C TYR A 105 10.05 1.96 -16.52
N ALA A 106 10.59 1.97 -15.31
CA ALA A 106 11.84 2.62 -14.95
C ALA A 106 12.50 1.93 -13.75
N ASP A 107 13.83 1.86 -13.76
CA ASP A 107 14.59 1.31 -12.65
C ASP A 107 14.34 2.09 -11.37
N GLY A 108 14.15 1.37 -10.26
CA GLY A 108 13.97 1.98 -8.95
C GLY A 108 12.58 2.57 -8.72
N TYR A 109 11.56 2.26 -9.52
CA TYR A 109 10.18 2.65 -9.24
C TYR A 109 9.32 1.42 -9.02
N TYR A 110 8.40 1.45 -8.05
CA TYR A 110 7.42 0.37 -7.93
C TYR A 110 6.53 0.33 -9.17
N ASP A 111 6.18 -0.87 -9.62
CA ASP A 111 4.90 -1.06 -10.29
C ASP A 111 3.83 -0.96 -9.19
N HIS A 112 3.06 0.13 -9.24
CA HIS A 112 2.00 0.40 -8.27
C HIS A 112 0.86 -0.61 -8.33
N THR A 113 0.57 -1.17 -9.51
CA THR A 113 -0.47 -2.19 -9.68
C THR A 113 -0.03 -3.49 -9.02
N ALA A 114 1.18 -3.96 -9.36
CA ALA A 114 1.76 -5.16 -8.75
C ALA A 114 1.94 -5.00 -7.24
N ALA A 115 2.36 -3.81 -6.78
CA ALA A 115 2.46 -3.50 -5.36
C ALA A 115 1.10 -3.58 -4.64
N CYS A 116 0.04 -3.00 -5.21
CA CYS A 116 -1.30 -3.07 -4.62
C CYS A 116 -1.82 -4.51 -4.57
N GLU A 117 -1.61 -5.30 -5.62
CA GLU A 117 -2.01 -6.70 -5.67
C GLU A 117 -1.25 -7.55 -4.64
N ALA A 118 0.06 -7.33 -4.51
CA ALA A 118 0.88 -8.02 -3.52
C ALA A 118 0.49 -7.65 -2.09
N ILE A 119 0.19 -6.38 -1.82
CA ILE A 119 -0.36 -5.93 -0.52
C ILE A 119 -1.70 -6.61 -0.24
N ALA A 120 -2.59 -6.70 -1.23
CA ALA A 120 -3.88 -7.35 -1.06
C ALA A 120 -3.75 -8.81 -0.62
N ALA A 121 -2.72 -9.52 -1.09
CA ALA A 121 -2.42 -10.91 -0.70
C ALA A 121 -2.05 -11.09 0.79
N THR A 122 -1.71 -10.00 1.50
CA THR A 122 -1.40 -10.03 2.94
C THR A 122 -2.64 -10.05 3.83
N ALA A 123 -3.83 -9.83 3.28
CA ALA A 123 -5.08 -9.99 4.02
C ALA A 123 -5.30 -11.47 4.39
N ASP A 124 -5.74 -11.69 5.63
CA ASP A 124 -6.18 -12.99 6.10
C ASP A 124 -7.60 -13.28 5.61
N ASP A 125 -7.86 -14.50 5.18
CA ASP A 125 -9.15 -14.90 4.58
C ASP A 125 -10.28 -14.92 5.62
N ASP A 126 -9.93 -15.05 6.92
CA ASP A 126 -10.86 -15.02 8.05
C ASP A 126 -11.06 -13.61 8.64
N ASP A 127 -10.29 -12.59 8.20
CA ASP A 127 -10.45 -11.21 8.63
C ASP A 127 -11.53 -10.51 7.76
N PRO A 128 -12.55 -9.87 8.35
CA PRO A 128 -13.57 -9.15 7.57
C PRO A 128 -13.04 -7.88 6.86
N ARG A 129 -11.80 -7.48 7.14
CA ARG A 129 -11.15 -6.34 6.49
C ARG A 129 -10.50 -6.78 5.19
N SER A 130 -10.58 -5.93 4.18
CA SER A 130 -9.82 -6.08 2.94
C SER A 130 -9.03 -4.81 2.65
N TRP A 131 -7.88 -4.98 2.00
CA TRP A 131 -7.14 -3.86 1.42
C TRP A 131 -7.97 -3.23 0.31
N ARG A 132 -8.10 -1.89 0.33
CA ARG A 132 -8.81 -1.11 -0.68
C ARG A 132 -8.02 0.14 -1.02
N ILE A 133 -7.90 0.43 -2.32
CA ILE A 133 -7.23 1.63 -2.80
C ILE A 133 -8.08 2.83 -2.42
N VAL A 134 -7.46 3.82 -1.78
CA VAL A 134 -8.10 5.09 -1.42
C VAL A 134 -7.95 6.02 -2.61
N ASP A 135 -9.07 6.30 -3.27
CA ASP A 135 -9.15 7.23 -4.38
C ASP A 135 -9.45 8.65 -3.90
N PHE A 136 -8.82 9.60 -4.57
CA PHE A 136 -8.86 11.03 -4.27
C PHE A 136 -8.63 11.84 -5.52
N GLU A 137 -9.05 13.11 -5.49
CA GLU A 137 -8.86 14.01 -6.63
C GLU A 137 -7.38 14.23 -6.94
N ARG A 138 -6.98 13.97 -8.19
CA ARG A 138 -5.62 14.13 -8.68
C ARG A 138 -5.50 15.39 -9.53
N ALA A 139 -4.55 16.23 -9.18
CA ALA A 139 -4.13 17.37 -9.98
C ALA A 139 -3.23 16.89 -11.13
N PRO A 140 -3.30 17.53 -12.31
CA PRO A 140 -2.43 17.17 -13.43
C PRO A 140 -0.95 17.43 -13.08
N ASN A 141 -0.06 16.59 -13.61
CA ASN A 141 1.40 16.71 -13.50
C ASN A 141 1.99 16.60 -12.07
N ARG A 142 1.24 16.05 -11.11
CA ARG A 142 1.75 15.71 -9.77
C ARG A 142 1.95 14.20 -9.65
N GLY A 143 3.12 13.80 -9.16
CA GLY A 143 3.38 12.42 -8.73
C GLY A 143 2.58 12.14 -7.46
N TYR A 144 1.90 11.00 -7.43
CA TYR A 144 1.00 10.63 -6.34
C TYR A 144 1.24 9.19 -5.95
N ASP A 145 1.39 8.99 -4.65
CA ASP A 145 1.51 7.68 -4.09
C ASP A 145 0.17 6.94 -4.17
N SER A 146 0.22 5.62 -4.25
CA SER A 146 -0.99 4.81 -4.06
C SER A 146 -1.17 4.60 -2.57
N ILE A 147 -2.32 5.03 -2.05
CA ILE A 147 -2.70 4.80 -0.66
C ILE A 147 -3.67 3.62 -0.64
N ILE A 148 -3.36 2.58 0.12
CA ILE A 148 -4.21 1.40 0.27
C ILE A 148 -4.55 1.20 1.74
N ALA A 149 -5.84 1.16 2.08
CA ALA A 149 -6.34 1.09 3.44
C ALA A 149 -6.97 -0.28 3.73
N LEU A 150 -6.67 -0.83 4.90
CA LEU A 150 -7.27 -2.06 5.40
C LEU A 150 -8.52 -1.72 6.20
N ALA A 151 -9.69 -2.05 5.65
CA ALA A 151 -10.97 -1.64 6.23
C ALA A 151 -12.03 -2.73 6.09
N THR A 152 -12.99 -2.79 7.01
CA THR A 152 -14.26 -3.49 6.77
C THR A 152 -15.13 -2.69 5.79
N PRO A 153 -16.18 -3.28 5.18
CA PRO A 153 -17.13 -2.54 4.34
C PRO A 153 -17.74 -1.32 5.06
N GLU A 154 -18.10 -1.46 6.34
CA GLU A 154 -18.66 -0.37 7.14
C GLU A 154 -17.65 0.75 7.39
N GLN A 155 -16.38 0.39 7.60
CA GLN A 155 -15.31 1.38 7.76
C GLN A 155 -15.02 2.11 6.46
N ALA A 156 -15.02 1.41 5.33
CA ALA A 156 -14.87 2.03 4.01
C ALA A 156 -16.02 3.01 3.72
N GLN A 157 -17.26 2.63 4.05
CA GLN A 157 -18.41 3.52 3.95
C GLN A 157 -18.25 4.77 4.85
N ALA A 158 -17.85 4.59 6.10
CA ALA A 158 -17.64 5.70 7.02
C ALA A 158 -16.53 6.67 6.54
N LEU A 159 -15.45 6.14 5.95
CA LEU A 159 -14.39 6.97 5.33
C LEU A 159 -14.95 7.78 4.16
N GLY A 160 -15.83 7.20 3.35
CA GLY A 160 -16.51 7.94 2.28
C GLY A 160 -17.46 9.01 2.78
N GLU A 161 -18.29 8.70 3.79
CA GLU A 161 -19.27 9.64 4.34
C GLU A 161 -18.63 10.82 5.08
N HIS A 162 -17.53 10.58 5.80
CA HIS A 162 -16.92 11.59 6.66
C HIS A 162 -15.72 12.32 6.04
N LEU A 163 -14.97 11.65 5.16
CA LEU A 163 -13.75 12.20 4.55
C LEU A 163 -13.84 12.31 3.03
N GLY A 164 -14.93 11.88 2.41
CA GLY A 164 -15.14 12.01 0.96
C GLY A 164 -14.28 11.05 0.13
N PHE A 165 -13.72 10.00 0.73
CA PHE A 165 -12.93 9.00 0.01
C PHE A 165 -13.79 7.99 -0.73
N THR A 166 -13.33 7.55 -1.90
CA THR A 166 -13.82 6.33 -2.53
C THR A 166 -12.81 5.23 -2.31
N LEU A 167 -13.25 4.06 -1.87
CA LEU A 167 -12.37 2.91 -1.62
C LEU A 167 -12.74 1.79 -2.57
N THR A 168 -11.78 1.36 -3.40
CA THR A 168 -11.96 0.30 -4.42
C THR A 168 -11.15 -0.93 -4.10
#